data_AF-A0A2N2NCV2-F1
#
_entry.id   AF-A0A2N2NCV2-F1
#
_cell.length_a   1.000
_cell.length_b   1.000
_cell.length_c   1.000
_cell.angle_alpha   90.00
_cell.angle_beta   90.00
_cell.angle_gamma   90.00
#
_symmetry.space_group_name_H-M   'P 1'
#
loop_
_entity.id
_entity.type
_entity.pdbx_description
1 polymer ?
#
loop_
_entity_poly.entity_id
_entity_poly.type
_entity_poly.pdbx_seq_one_letter_code
_entity_poly.pdbx_strand_id
1 'polypeptide(L)'
;MTWEDEFRRRMERFHPNSSEVSVGIPISIKIRPTGGSFHRQCSPMAYRKIDEYLKSHPSGNYEFMEHESGPELLVYLAFATAGISLAANIINLVAAIIKARTEGIHLGDHRDAPLELIVRGFDENGTLREENVLTIETWENGSEELIEQALLTATSKMIPKKKGKKSGAIKK
;
A
#
# COMPACT_ATOMS: atom_id res chain seq x y z
N MET A 1 18.27 14.61 8.12
CA MET A 1 16.99 13.89 8.23
C MET A 1 17.06 12.74 7.25
N THR A 2 16.84 11.52 7.72
CA THR A 2 16.88 10.33 6.85
C THR A 2 15.52 10.14 6.16
N TRP A 3 15.48 9.35 5.09
CA TRP A 3 14.21 8.97 4.46
C TRP A 3 13.29 8.20 5.43
N GLU A 4 13.85 7.38 6.32
CA GLU A 4 13.07 6.68 7.35
C GLU A 4 12.42 7.66 8.32
N ASP A 5 13.11 8.74 8.73
CA ASP A 5 12.54 9.78 9.60
C ASP A 5 11.35 10.48 8.93
N GLU A 6 11.46 10.77 7.62
CA GLU A 6 10.38 11.37 6.84
C GLU A 6 9.20 10.42 6.70
N PHE A 7 9.47 9.14 6.41
CA PHE A 7 8.46 8.10 6.33
C PHE A 7 7.72 7.95 7.66
N ARG A 8 8.46 7.90 8.77
CA ARG A 8 7.90 7.79 10.12
C ARG A 8 6.95 8.94 10.43
N ARG A 9 7.39 10.18 10.22
CA ARG A 9 6.57 11.38 10.45
C ARG A 9 5.31 11.40 9.59
N ARG A 10 5.41 10.90 8.36
CA ARG A 10 4.26 10.78 7.45
C ARG A 10 3.26 9.76 7.97
N MET A 11 3.72 8.57 8.39
CA MET A 11 2.86 7.55 8.98
C MET A 11 2.21 8.02 10.29
N GLU A 12 2.96 8.75 11.12
CA GLU A 12 2.45 9.38 12.35
C GLU A 12 1.40 10.45 12.06
N ARG A 13 1.59 11.27 11.02
CA ARG A 13 0.59 12.27 10.60
C ARG A 13 -0.69 11.61 10.09
N PHE A 14 -0.54 10.54 9.32
CA PHE A 14 -1.68 9.75 8.84
C PHE A 14 -2.43 9.16 10.03
N HIS A 15 -1.74 8.62 11.04
CA HIS A 15 -2.29 8.12 12.30
C HIS A 15 -3.04 9.21 13.11
N PRO A 16 -4.38 9.19 13.19
CA PRO A 16 -5.09 10.14 14.02
C PRO A 16 -4.70 9.90 15.49
N ASN A 17 -4.38 10.97 16.20
CA ASN A 17 -4.05 10.97 17.63
C ASN A 17 -5.27 10.67 18.54
N SER A 18 -6.24 9.87 18.11
CA SER A 18 -7.41 9.55 18.94
C SER A 18 -7.21 8.24 19.70
N SER A 19 -7.18 8.36 21.02
CA SER A 19 -7.21 7.28 22.01
C SER A 19 -8.51 6.46 22.04
N GLU A 20 -9.39 6.62 21.05
CA GLU A 20 -10.77 6.10 21.07
C GLU A 20 -11.07 5.04 20.01
N VAL A 21 -10.20 4.83 19.03
CA VAL A 21 -10.45 3.84 17.99
C VAL A 21 -9.38 2.77 18.09
N SER A 22 -9.78 1.50 17.97
CA SER A 22 -8.89 0.39 17.65
C SER A 22 -8.34 0.59 16.23
N VAL A 23 -7.66 1.71 15.99
CA VAL A 23 -7.18 2.12 14.68
C VAL A 23 -6.22 1.04 14.23
N GLY A 24 -6.46 0.52 13.05
CA GLY A 24 -5.66 -0.53 12.44
C GLY A 24 -4.18 -0.19 12.41
N ILE A 25 -3.35 -1.15 11.98
CA ILE A 25 -1.93 -0.85 11.75
C ILE A 25 -1.82 0.02 10.50
N PRO A 26 -1.24 1.24 10.58
CA PRO A 26 -1.04 2.06 9.39
C PRO A 26 0.09 1.46 8.56
N ILE A 27 -0.16 1.31 7.26
CA ILE A 27 0.83 0.83 6.29
C ILE A 27 0.87 1.77 5.09
N SER A 28 1.95 1.67 4.33
CA SER A 28 2.08 2.26 3.01
C SER A 28 2.09 1.15 1.96
N ILE A 29 1.35 1.36 0.87
CA ILE A 29 1.37 0.55 -0.35
C ILE A 29 1.96 1.43 -1.45
N LYS A 30 3.19 1.15 -1.85
CA LYS A 30 3.92 1.85 -2.90
C LYS A 30 3.83 1.07 -4.21
N ILE A 31 3.46 1.75 -5.27
CA ILE A 31 3.44 1.20 -6.64
C ILE A 31 4.51 1.94 -7.41
N ARG A 32 5.63 1.28 -7.73
CA ARG A 32 6.77 1.93 -8.40
C ARG A 32 7.22 1.15 -9.63
N PRO A 33 7.73 1.78 -10.69
CA PRO A 33 8.44 1.05 -11.72
C PRO A 33 9.81 0.59 -11.19
N THR A 34 10.28 -0.56 -11.66
CA THR A 34 11.64 -1.09 -11.40
C THR A 34 12.73 -0.15 -11.96
N GLY A 35 12.39 0.68 -12.95
CA GLY A 35 13.27 1.69 -13.52
C GLY A 35 12.52 2.93 -13.99
N GLY A 36 13.12 4.09 -13.81
CA GLY A 36 12.56 5.36 -14.25
C GLY A 36 11.58 6.00 -13.25
N SER A 37 10.56 6.68 -13.77
CA SER A 37 9.69 7.57 -13.01
C SER A 37 8.24 7.28 -13.39
N PHE A 38 7.34 7.34 -12.42
CA PHE A 38 5.90 7.14 -12.61
C PHE A 38 5.14 8.21 -11.83
N HIS A 39 5.13 9.41 -12.38
CA HIS A 39 4.40 10.56 -11.86
C HIS A 39 3.78 11.32 -13.02
N ARG A 40 2.89 12.27 -12.72
CA ARG A 40 2.03 12.95 -13.70
C ARG A 40 2.78 13.58 -14.86
N GLN A 41 3.98 14.12 -14.64
CA GLN A 41 4.78 14.72 -15.70
C GLN A 41 5.37 13.68 -16.66
N CYS A 42 5.76 12.50 -16.17
CA CYS A 42 6.29 11.41 -17.00
C CYS A 42 5.20 10.45 -17.51
N SER A 43 4.01 10.49 -16.92
CA SER A 43 2.92 9.56 -17.24
C SER A 43 1.56 10.26 -17.23
N PRO A 44 1.39 11.31 -18.06
CA PRO A 44 0.18 12.12 -18.07
C PRO A 44 -1.06 11.29 -18.42
N MET A 45 -0.94 10.27 -19.28
CA MET A 45 -2.10 9.48 -19.69
C MET A 45 -2.58 8.54 -18.58
N ALA A 46 -1.65 7.88 -17.89
CA ALA A 46 -1.96 7.09 -16.71
C ALA A 46 -2.56 7.96 -15.61
N TYR A 47 -1.97 9.12 -15.31
CA TYR A 47 -2.45 10.00 -14.24
C TYR A 47 -3.83 10.60 -14.52
N ARG A 48 -4.17 10.85 -15.79
CA ARG A 48 -5.54 11.24 -16.15
C ARG A 48 -6.56 10.17 -15.71
N LYS A 49 -6.25 8.90 -15.96
CA LYS A 49 -7.13 7.77 -15.58
C LYS A 49 -7.18 7.58 -14.07
N ILE A 50 -6.04 7.71 -13.39
CA ILE A 50 -5.96 7.64 -11.93
C ILE A 50 -6.81 8.75 -11.30
N ASP A 51 -6.69 10.00 -11.79
CA ASP A 51 -7.49 11.12 -11.30
C ASP A 51 -8.99 10.91 -11.54
N GLU A 52 -9.38 10.39 -12.71
CA GLU A 52 -10.77 10.06 -13.03
C GLU A 52 -11.31 8.98 -12.07
N TYR A 53 -10.50 7.96 -11.74
CA TYR A 53 -10.84 6.94 -10.77
C TYR A 53 -11.02 7.52 -9.35
N LEU A 54 -10.04 8.31 -8.88
CA LEU A 54 -10.08 8.95 -7.56
C LEU A 54 -11.28 9.89 -7.40
N LYS A 55 -11.63 10.65 -8.45
CA LYS A 55 -12.81 11.53 -8.46
C LYS A 55 -14.12 10.76 -8.39
N SER A 56 -14.19 9.59 -9.03
CA SER A 56 -15.40 8.75 -9.05
C SER A 56 -15.54 7.85 -7.82
N HIS A 57 -14.47 7.64 -7.05
CA HIS A 57 -14.44 6.77 -5.88
C HIS A 57 -13.86 7.48 -4.64
N PRO A 58 -14.49 8.58 -4.16
CA PRO A 58 -14.04 9.27 -2.97
C PRO A 58 -14.08 8.33 -1.77
N SER A 59 -13.00 8.30 -0.98
CA SER A 59 -12.92 7.49 0.23
C SER A 59 -12.05 8.16 1.30
N GLY A 60 -12.44 7.98 2.56
CA GLY A 60 -11.61 8.35 3.72
C GLY A 60 -10.72 7.21 4.23
N ASN A 61 -10.71 6.05 3.56
CA ASN A 61 -9.97 4.87 4.02
C ASN A 61 -8.48 4.91 3.65
N TYR A 62 -8.07 5.86 2.80
CA TYR A 62 -6.71 5.99 2.31
C TYR A 62 -6.31 7.45 2.11
N GLU A 63 -5.00 7.72 2.15
CA GLU A 63 -4.39 8.94 1.63
C GLU A 63 -3.57 8.59 0.38
N PHE A 64 -3.88 9.23 -0.75
CA PHE A 64 -3.14 9.06 -2.01
C PHE A 64 -2.03 10.10 -2.10
N MET A 65 -0.80 9.66 -2.37
CA MET A 65 0.36 10.51 -2.51
C MET A 65 1.07 10.27 -3.83
N GLU A 66 1.27 11.33 -4.60
CA GLU A 66 2.07 11.32 -5.80
C GLU A 66 3.55 11.48 -5.45
N HIS A 67 4.40 10.58 -5.93
CA HIS A 67 5.86 10.71 -5.85
C HIS A 67 6.45 10.50 -7.23
N GLU A 68 7.63 11.07 -7.49
CA GLU A 68 8.34 10.87 -8.76
C GLU A 68 8.50 9.38 -9.13
N SER A 69 8.77 8.55 -8.12
CA SER A 69 8.97 7.10 -8.23
C SER A 69 7.68 6.29 -8.29
N GLY A 70 6.50 6.89 -8.38
CA GLY A 70 5.24 6.15 -8.37
C GLY A 70 4.25 6.62 -7.30
N PRO A 71 2.96 6.33 -7.44
CA PRO A 71 1.97 6.61 -6.40
C PRO A 71 2.19 5.76 -5.14
N GLU A 72 1.79 6.32 -4.01
CA GLU A 72 1.83 5.69 -2.69
C GLU A 72 0.47 5.88 -2.00
N LEU A 73 -0.04 4.81 -1.39
CA LEU A 73 -1.28 4.82 -0.62
C LEU A 73 -0.94 4.61 0.85
N LEU A 74 -1.37 5.52 1.72
CA LEU A 74 -1.36 5.29 3.16
C LEU A 74 -2.72 4.72 3.56
N VAL A 75 -2.74 3.58 4.26
CA VAL A 75 -3.99 2.86 4.58
C VAL A 75 -3.94 2.23 5.97
N TYR A 76 -5.10 1.91 6.53
CA TYR A 76 -5.21 1.12 7.76
C TYR A 76 -5.56 -0.33 7.50
N LEU A 77 -4.85 -1.22 8.19
CA LEU A 77 -5.21 -2.63 8.27
C LEU A 77 -6.24 -2.87 9.37
N ALA A 78 -7.45 -3.27 8.97
CA ALA A 78 -8.47 -3.67 9.93
C ALA A 78 -8.22 -5.11 10.43
N PHE A 79 -8.56 -5.35 11.69
CA PHE A 79 -8.60 -6.69 12.28
C PHE A 79 -10.05 -7.15 12.36
N ALA A 80 -10.39 -8.21 11.63
CA ALA A 80 -11.67 -8.90 11.71
C ALA A 80 -11.52 -10.26 12.40
N THR A 81 -12.64 -10.90 12.71
CA THR A 81 -12.68 -12.21 13.39
C THR A 81 -11.96 -13.31 12.61
N ALA A 82 -11.87 -13.18 11.28
CA ALA A 82 -11.19 -14.12 10.38
C ALA A 82 -9.72 -13.75 10.08
N GLY A 83 -9.20 -12.67 10.67
CA GLY A 83 -7.84 -12.18 10.43
C GLY A 83 -7.81 -10.76 9.90
N ILE A 84 -6.74 -10.42 9.19
CA ILE A 84 -6.51 -9.09 8.63
C ILE A 84 -7.39 -8.93 7.40
N SER A 85 -8.01 -7.77 7.26
CA SER A 85 -8.70 -7.38 6.05
C SER A 85 -8.22 -6.03 5.55
N LEU A 86 -8.14 -5.93 4.22
CA LEU A 86 -7.97 -4.67 3.52
C LEU A 86 -9.32 -4.28 2.92
N ALA A 87 -9.65 -2.99 2.92
CA ALA A 87 -10.89 -2.55 2.31
C ALA A 87 -10.85 -2.81 0.79
N ALA A 88 -11.93 -3.37 0.23
CA ALA A 88 -12.02 -3.71 -1.19
C ALA A 88 -11.70 -2.51 -2.11
N ASN A 89 -12.07 -1.30 -1.70
CA ASN A 89 -11.78 -0.09 -2.46
C ASN A 89 -10.27 0.23 -2.58
N ILE A 90 -9.44 -0.22 -1.62
CA ILE A 90 -7.98 -0.09 -1.71
C ILE A 90 -7.43 -1.06 -2.76
N ILE A 91 -7.90 -2.31 -2.75
CA ILE A 91 -7.51 -3.33 -3.75
C ILE A 91 -7.88 -2.84 -5.15
N ASN A 92 -9.11 -2.36 -5.31
CA ASN A 92 -9.60 -1.83 -6.59
C ASN A 92 -8.81 -0.60 -7.05
N LEU A 93 -8.39 0.28 -6.13
CA LEU A 93 -7.56 1.43 -6.46
C LEU A 93 -6.15 0.99 -6.93
N VAL A 94 -5.53 0.02 -6.25
CA VAL A 94 -4.23 -0.52 -6.68
C VAL A 94 -4.34 -1.11 -8.08
N ALA A 95 -5.36 -1.95 -8.33
CA ALA A 95 -5.64 -2.51 -9.65
C ALA A 95 -5.89 -1.43 -10.70
N ALA A 96 -6.65 -0.38 -10.36
CA ALA A 96 -6.93 0.75 -11.25
C ALA A 96 -5.65 1.52 -11.61
N ILE A 97 -4.71 1.70 -10.67
CA ILE A 97 -3.42 2.36 -10.94
C ILE A 97 -2.56 1.51 -11.89
N ILE A 98 -2.49 0.20 -11.66
CA ILE A 98 -1.73 -0.73 -12.52
C ILE A 98 -2.31 -0.72 -13.93
N LYS A 99 -3.64 -0.86 -14.06
CA LYS A 99 -4.33 -0.78 -15.35
C LYS A 99 -4.12 0.58 -16.03
N ALA A 100 -4.20 1.67 -15.27
CA ALA A 100 -3.95 3.01 -15.80
C ALA A 100 -2.52 3.16 -16.34
N ARG A 101 -1.52 2.53 -15.70
CA ARG A 101 -0.15 2.48 -16.21
C ARG A 101 -0.09 1.79 -17.57
N THR A 102 -0.64 0.58 -17.66
CA THR A 102 -0.64 -0.22 -18.89
C THR A 102 -1.34 0.53 -20.03
N GLU A 103 -2.53 1.08 -19.77
CA GLU A 103 -3.26 1.87 -20.76
C GLU A 103 -2.56 3.20 -21.10
N GLY A 104 -1.91 3.84 -20.13
CA GLY A 104 -1.14 5.06 -20.34
C GLY A 104 0.00 4.83 -21.33
N ILE A 105 0.72 3.71 -21.22
CA ILE A 105 1.80 3.33 -22.15
C ILE A 105 1.26 3.14 -23.57
N HIS A 106 0.11 2.47 -23.73
CA HIS A 106 -0.55 2.33 -25.04
C HIS A 106 -0.96 3.68 -25.65
N LEU A 107 -1.22 4.69 -24.82
CA LEU A 107 -1.63 6.03 -25.23
C LEU A 107 -0.45 7.01 -25.37
N GLY A 108 0.79 6.55 -25.15
CA GLY A 108 2.00 7.33 -25.39
C GLY A 108 2.80 7.73 -24.14
N ASP A 109 2.42 7.29 -22.94
CA ASP A 109 3.31 7.44 -21.78
C ASP A 109 4.62 6.68 -22.02
N HIS A 110 5.74 7.34 -21.78
CA HIS A 110 7.05 6.75 -21.97
C HIS A 110 7.49 5.90 -20.77
N ARG A 111 8.41 4.96 -21.03
CA ARG A 111 8.99 3.97 -20.10
C ARG A 111 8.04 2.80 -19.80
N ASP A 112 8.54 1.61 -20.01
CA ASP A 112 7.81 0.34 -19.96
C ASP A 112 8.46 -0.63 -18.99
N ALA A 113 9.04 -0.10 -17.91
CA ALA A 113 9.60 -0.93 -16.85
C ALA A 113 8.48 -1.61 -16.04
N PRO A 114 8.67 -2.88 -15.62
CA PRO A 114 7.74 -3.58 -14.73
C PRO A 114 7.44 -2.80 -13.46
N LEU A 115 6.24 -2.98 -12.91
CA LEU A 115 5.84 -2.38 -11.65
C LEU A 115 6.15 -3.31 -10.47
N GLU A 116 6.66 -2.75 -9.38
CA GLU A 116 6.75 -3.39 -8.08
C GLU A 116 5.68 -2.82 -7.15
N LEU A 117 4.98 -3.74 -6.48
CA LEU A 117 4.12 -3.43 -5.35
C LEU A 117 4.93 -3.65 -4.08
N ILE A 118 5.12 -2.60 -3.29
CA ILE A 118 5.92 -2.63 -2.08
C ILE A 118 5.02 -2.25 -0.91
N VAL A 119 5.00 -3.06 0.13
CA VAL A 119 4.31 -2.71 1.38
C VAL A 119 5.35 -2.29 2.41
N ARG A 120 5.04 -1.22 3.14
CA ARG A 120 5.88 -0.67 4.21
C ARG A 120 5.10 -0.46 5.48
N GLY A 121 5.75 -0.64 6.61
CA GLY A 121 5.20 -0.35 7.93
C GLY A 121 6.25 -0.40 9.00
N PHE A 122 5.84 -0.22 10.25
CA PHE A 122 6.71 -0.39 11.41
C PHE A 122 6.26 -1.60 12.21
N ASP A 123 7.22 -2.40 12.68
CA ASP A 123 6.92 -3.48 13.62
C ASP A 123 6.71 -2.96 15.05
N GLU A 124 6.40 -3.86 16.00
CA GLU A 124 6.19 -3.51 17.41
C GLU A 124 7.38 -2.81 18.08
N ASN A 125 8.59 -2.96 17.55
CA ASN A 125 9.79 -2.31 18.07
C ASN A 125 10.05 -0.96 17.38
N GLY A 126 9.15 -0.51 16.50
CA GLY A 126 9.32 0.69 15.70
C GLY A 126 10.40 0.54 14.63
N THR A 127 10.76 -0.68 14.24
CA THR A 127 11.70 -0.94 13.14
C THR A 127 10.95 -0.93 11.83
N LEU A 128 11.47 -0.20 10.84
CA LEU A 128 10.91 -0.19 9.49
C LEU A 128 10.95 -1.60 8.87
N ARG A 129 9.82 -2.00 8.29
CA ARG A 129 9.69 -3.17 7.42
C ARG A 129 9.30 -2.71 6.03
N GLU A 130 10.00 -3.23 5.03
CA GLU A 130 9.70 -3.05 3.62
C GLU A 130 9.72 -4.42 2.95
N GLU A 131 8.69 -4.72 2.16
CA GLU A 131 8.60 -5.97 1.40
C GLU A 131 8.09 -5.66 -0.01
N ASN A 132 8.82 -6.11 -1.05
CA ASN A 132 8.27 -6.21 -2.39
C ASN A 132 7.38 -7.47 -2.43
N VAL A 133 6.09 -7.26 -2.68
CA VAL A 133 5.06 -8.29 -2.55
C VAL A 133 4.62 -8.85 -3.90
N LEU A 134 4.81 -8.09 -4.97
CA LEU A 134 4.43 -8.46 -6.32
C LEU A 134 5.24 -7.65 -7.33
N THR A 135 5.70 -8.31 -8.39
CA THR A 135 6.21 -7.65 -9.60
C THR A 135 5.23 -7.95 -10.73
N ILE A 136 4.85 -6.91 -11.47
CA ILE A 136 3.85 -6.96 -12.53
C ILE A 136 4.53 -6.52 -13.82
N GLU A 137 4.55 -7.41 -14.81
CA GLU A 137 5.11 -7.08 -16.11
C GLU A 137 4.26 -6.02 -16.80
N THR A 138 4.89 -5.18 -17.60
CA THR A 138 4.31 -3.95 -18.16
C THR A 138 2.99 -4.16 -18.90
N TRP A 139 2.83 -5.31 -19.54
CA TRP A 139 1.66 -5.64 -20.36
C TRP A 139 0.60 -6.43 -19.60
N GLU A 140 0.84 -6.70 -18.31
CA GLU A 140 -0.10 -7.34 -17.41
C GLU A 140 -0.87 -6.27 -16.62
N ASN A 141 -2.16 -6.50 -16.41
CA ASN A 141 -2.97 -5.60 -15.58
C ASN A 141 -2.94 -5.98 -14.08
N GLY A 142 -2.34 -7.14 -13.74
CA GLY A 142 -2.48 -7.78 -12.43
C GLY A 142 -3.93 -8.21 -12.16
N SER A 143 -4.18 -9.44 -11.73
CA SER A 143 -5.53 -9.81 -11.30
C SER A 143 -5.80 -9.20 -9.91
N GLU A 144 -7.03 -8.75 -9.67
CA GLU A 144 -7.43 -8.21 -8.36
C GLU A 144 -7.19 -9.23 -7.25
N GLU A 145 -7.43 -10.52 -7.54
CA GLU A 145 -7.18 -11.63 -6.61
C GLU A 145 -5.69 -11.80 -6.29
N LEU A 146 -4.80 -11.66 -7.28
CA LEU A 146 -3.36 -11.73 -7.07
C LEU A 146 -2.87 -10.55 -6.23
N ILE A 147 -3.38 -9.35 -6.50
CA ILE A 147 -3.06 -8.14 -5.73
C ILE A 147 -3.54 -8.30 -4.28
N GLU A 148 -4.78 -8.74 -4.08
CA GLU A 148 -5.35 -8.99 -2.77
C GLU A 148 -4.52 -10.01 -1.99
N GLN A 149 -4.23 -11.18 -2.58
CA GLN A 149 -3.45 -12.23 -1.94
C GLN A 149 -2.04 -11.76 -1.56
N ALA A 150 -1.36 -11.03 -2.45
CA ALA A 150 -0.03 -10.50 -2.19
C ALA A 150 -0.04 -9.50 -1.01
N LEU A 151 -1.00 -8.56 -1.01
CA LEU A 151 -1.15 -7.57 0.05
C LEU A 151 -1.51 -8.22 1.39
N LEU A 152 -2.48 -9.14 1.44
CA LEU A 152 -2.87 -9.83 2.67
C LEU A 152 -1.72 -10.68 3.25
N THR A 153 -0.94 -11.32 2.38
CA THR A 153 0.22 -12.12 2.79
C THR A 153 1.30 -11.26 3.42
N ALA A 154 1.65 -10.14 2.80
CA ALA A 154 2.68 -9.25 3.31
C ALA A 154 2.24 -8.56 4.60
N THR A 155 1.01 -8.08 4.65
CA THR A 155 0.46 -7.39 5.82
C THR A 155 0.37 -8.32 7.04
N SER A 156 0.10 -9.62 6.83
CA SER A 156 0.18 -10.63 7.89
C SER A 156 1.56 -10.77 8.54
N LYS A 157 2.64 -10.48 7.82
CA LYS A 157 4.01 -10.51 8.35
C LYS A 157 4.37 -9.25 9.13
N MET A 158 3.67 -8.15 8.87
CA MET A 158 3.91 -6.85 9.51
C MET A 158 3.29 -6.74 10.89
N ILE A 159 2.42 -7.67 11.26
CA ILE A 159 1.73 -7.66 12.54
C ILE A 159 2.58 -8.35 13.60
N PRO A 160 2.76 -7.73 14.78
CA PRO A 160 3.38 -8.41 15.90
C PRO A 160 2.57 -9.65 16.30
N LYS A 161 3.22 -10.81 16.26
CA LYS A 161 2.63 -12.06 16.77
C LYS A 161 2.29 -11.84 18.25
N LYS A 162 1.00 -11.86 18.60
CA LYS A 162 0.54 -11.85 20.00
C LYS A 162 1.40 -12.86 20.77
N LYS A 163 2.26 -12.39 21.68
CA LYS A 163 2.90 -13.27 22.66
C LYS A 163 1.77 -13.95 23.42
N GLY A 164 1.56 -15.24 23.17
CA GLY A 164 0.60 -16.02 23.92
C GLY A 164 0.87 -15.78 25.41
N LYS A 165 -0.15 -15.35 26.16
CA LYS A 165 -0.10 -15.31 27.62
C LYS A 165 0.45 -16.67 28.05
N LYS A 166 1.68 -16.72 28.58
CA LYS A 166 2.13 -17.88 29.34
C LYS A 166 1.12 -18.01 30.47
N SER A 167 0.22 -18.98 30.33
CA SER A 167 -0.67 -19.37 31.41
C SER A 167 0.24 -19.79 32.55
N GLY A 168 0.38 -18.92 33.56
CA GLY A 168 1.14 -19.21 34.75
C GLY A 168 0.47 -20.42 35.39
N ALA A 169 1.11 -21.58 35.27
CA ALA A 169 0.73 -22.77 36.01
C ALA A 169 0.85 -22.42 37.50
N ILE A 170 -0.29 -22.19 38.14
CA ILE A 170 -0.41 -22.12 39.59
C ILE A 170 -0.04 -23.53 40.08
N LYS A 171 1.16 -23.65 40.66
CA LYS A 171 1.52 -24.85 41.44
C LYS A 171 0.67 -24.84 42.70
N LYS A 172 -0.16 -25.88 42.87
CA LYS A 172 -0.69 -26.30 44.16
C LYS A 172 0.26 -27.30 44.77
#